data_AF-A0A9Q3IS39-F1
#
_entry.id   AF-A0A9Q3IS39-F1
#
_cell.length_a   1.000
_cell.length_b   1.000
_cell.length_c   1.000
_cell.angle_alpha   90.00
_cell.angle_beta   90.00
_cell.angle_gamma   90.00
#
_symmetry.space_group_name_H-M   'P 1'
#
loop_
_entity.id
_entity.type
_entity.pdbx_description
1 polymer ?
#
loop_
_entity_poly.entity_id
_entity_poly.type
_entity_poly.pdbx_seq_one_letter_code
_entity_poly.pdbx_strand_id
1 'polypeptide(L)'
;MHPKHNHQKKFIPTKNFIYQPLKKWLARYLQQAGIMEILNQHEQYQIPKGSPKFDIWDGLVWRHFTGTRSINDPPFMSIPSELALYIYVDWFNAHGNSTRLASIGPIMLICLNLPQVKD
;
A
#
# COMPACT_ATOMS: atom_id res chain seq x y z
N MET A 1 -31.08 34.55 37.23
CA MET A 1 -30.67 34.18 35.86
C MET A 1 -29.19 33.80 35.93
N HIS A 2 -28.86 32.50 36.04
CA HIS A 2 -27.47 32.07 36.19
C HIS A 2 -26.77 31.99 34.81
N PRO A 3 -25.55 32.53 34.67
CA PRO A 3 -24.83 32.46 33.40
C PRO A 3 -24.39 31.01 33.13
N LYS A 4 -24.77 30.49 31.97
CA LYS A 4 -24.29 29.19 31.47
C LYS A 4 -22.82 29.34 31.09
N HIS A 5 -21.91 28.77 31.87
CA HIS A 5 -20.50 28.66 31.48
C HIS A 5 -20.38 27.75 30.25
N ASN A 6 -20.10 28.37 29.11
CA ASN A 6 -19.84 27.69 27.86
C ASN A 6 -18.40 27.13 27.91
N HIS A 7 -18.23 25.98 28.56
CA HIS A 7 -16.97 25.26 28.55
C HIS A 7 -16.74 24.69 27.14
N GLN A 8 -16.09 25.47 26.27
CA GLN A 8 -15.51 24.93 25.05
C GLN A 8 -14.50 23.85 25.46
N LYS A 9 -14.83 22.59 25.16
CA LYS A 9 -13.93 21.46 25.40
C LYS A 9 -12.65 21.70 24.61
N LYS A 10 -11.58 22.06 25.31
CA LYS A 10 -10.25 22.21 24.72
C LYS A 10 -9.73 20.81 24.43
N PHE A 11 -9.60 20.46 23.15
CA PHE A 11 -8.98 19.20 22.74
C PHE A 11 -7.48 19.29 23.00
N ILE A 12 -7.01 18.57 24.03
CA ILE A 12 -5.59 18.44 24.35
C ILE A 12 -5.14 17.09 23.79
N PRO A 13 -4.20 17.05 22.82
CA PRO A 13 -3.62 15.80 22.35
C PRO A 13 -2.98 15.05 23.52
N THR A 14 -3.43 13.82 23.78
CA THR A 14 -2.88 12.99 24.87
C THR A 14 -1.66 12.20 24.46
N LYS A 15 -1.46 11.98 23.14
CA LYS A 15 -0.32 11.28 22.57
C LYS A 15 0.05 11.87 21.21
N ASN A 16 1.35 11.91 20.93
CA ASN A 16 1.84 12.23 19.60
C ASN A 16 1.64 11.03 18.68
N PHE A 17 1.06 11.28 17.50
CA PHE A 17 1.01 10.28 16.45
C PHE A 17 2.39 10.17 15.79
N ILE A 18 3.09 9.07 16.07
CA ILE A 18 4.38 8.78 15.44
C ILE A 18 4.08 8.28 14.03
N TYR A 19 4.55 9.00 13.02
CA TYR A 19 4.40 8.60 11.64
C TYR A 19 5.68 8.84 10.85
N GLN A 20 5.81 8.13 9.75
CA GLN A 20 6.91 8.27 8.82
C GLN A 20 6.36 8.84 7.51
N PRO A 21 6.84 9.99 7.03
CA PRO A 21 6.39 10.51 5.75
C PRO A 21 6.74 9.55 4.62
N LEU A 22 5.74 9.15 3.82
CA LEU A 22 5.90 8.17 2.74
C LEU A 22 7.08 8.51 1.81
N LYS A 23 7.18 9.77 1.36
CA LYS A 23 8.28 10.22 0.50
C LYS A 23 9.65 10.02 1.15
N LYS A 24 9.78 10.31 2.45
CA LYS A 24 11.05 10.12 3.19
C LYS A 24 11.38 8.65 3.37
N TRP A 25 10.36 7.81 3.60
CA TRP A 25 10.56 6.36 3.66
C TRP A 25 10.98 5.79 2.31
N LEU A 26 10.24 6.09 1.24
CA LEU A 26 10.56 5.66 -0.13
C LEU A 26 11.97 6.08 -0.53
N ALA A 27 12.36 7.34 -0.28
CA ALA A 27 13.69 7.83 -0.63
C ALA A 27 14.80 7.02 0.06
N ARG A 28 14.68 6.74 1.37
CA ARG A 28 15.66 5.91 2.08
C ARG A 28 15.68 4.48 1.56
N TYR A 29 14.52 3.95 1.23
CA TYR A 29 14.37 2.58 0.75
C TYR A 29 15.01 2.39 -0.63
N LEU A 30 14.70 3.27 -1.57
CA LEU A 30 15.24 3.27 -2.94
C LEU A 30 16.74 3.62 -3.00
N GLN A 31 17.32 4.13 -1.91
CA GLN A 31 18.76 4.36 -1.79
C GLN A 31 19.54 3.14 -1.28
N GLN A 32 18.87 2.05 -0.91
CA GLN A 32 19.55 0.84 -0.47
C GLN A 32 20.31 0.19 -1.64
N ALA A 33 21.56 -0.20 -1.40
CA ALA A 33 22.33 -0.93 -2.40
C ALA A 33 21.65 -2.25 -2.75
N GLY A 34 21.54 -2.57 -4.05
CA GLY A 34 20.90 -3.80 -4.51
C GLY A 34 19.38 -3.71 -4.69
N ILE A 35 18.75 -2.57 -4.37
CA ILE A 35 17.29 -2.47 -4.40
C ILE A 35 16.73 -2.55 -5.83
N MET A 36 17.42 -1.98 -6.81
CA MET A 36 16.96 -1.94 -8.20
C MET A 36 16.96 -3.35 -8.78
N GLU A 37 18.01 -4.14 -8.49
CA GLU A 37 18.13 -5.53 -8.88
C GLU A 37 17.00 -6.36 -8.27
N ILE A 38 16.69 -6.12 -7.00
CA ILE A 38 15.58 -6.74 -6.29
C ILE A 38 14.24 -6.44 -6.96
N LEU A 39 13.96 -5.16 -7.25
CA LEU A 39 12.69 -4.75 -7.86
C LEU A 39 12.46 -5.40 -9.23
N ASN A 40 13.53 -5.67 -9.97
CA ASN A 40 13.49 -6.29 -11.30
C ASN A 40 13.42 -7.83 -11.25
N GLN A 41 13.52 -8.49 -10.09
CA GLN A 41 13.50 -9.96 -10.00
C GLN A 41 12.21 -10.58 -10.55
N HIS A 42 11.09 -9.85 -10.48
CA HIS A 42 9.81 -10.30 -11.00
C HIS A 42 9.85 -10.57 -12.52
N GLU A 43 10.74 -9.92 -13.28
CA GLU A 43 10.91 -10.13 -14.72
C GLU A 43 11.43 -11.55 -15.03
N GLN A 44 12.23 -12.11 -14.12
CA GLN A 44 12.81 -13.43 -14.25
C GLN A 44 11.86 -14.54 -13.76
N TYR A 45 10.69 -14.18 -13.23
CA TYR A 45 9.77 -15.14 -12.63
C TYR A 45 9.19 -16.07 -13.72
N GLN A 46 9.59 -17.33 -13.69
CA GLN A 46 9.08 -18.37 -14.59
C GLN A 46 8.24 -19.37 -13.80
N ILE A 47 7.09 -19.70 -14.36
CA ILE A 47 6.12 -20.58 -13.73
C ILE A 47 6.07 -21.87 -14.54
N PRO A 48 6.49 -23.00 -13.98
CA PRO A 48 6.31 -24.29 -14.61
C PRO A 48 4.82 -24.54 -14.91
N LYS A 49 4.50 -25.07 -16.09
CA LYS A 49 3.11 -25.44 -16.43
C LYS A 49 2.60 -26.46 -15.40
N GLY A 50 1.44 -26.16 -14.82
CA GLY A 50 0.80 -27.03 -13.82
C GLY A 50 1.30 -26.86 -12.39
N SER A 51 2.19 -25.91 -12.09
CA SER A 51 2.54 -25.60 -10.70
C SER A 51 1.40 -24.86 -9.99
N PRO A 52 1.26 -25.03 -8.66
CA PRO A 52 0.40 -24.17 -7.86
C PRO A 52 0.88 -22.71 -7.94
N LYS A 53 -0.06 -21.76 -7.76
CA LYS A 53 0.24 -20.33 -7.75
C LYS A 53 0.35 -19.85 -6.31
N PHE A 54 1.45 -19.16 -5.99
CA PHE A 54 1.79 -18.70 -4.65
C PHE A 54 1.99 -17.17 -4.59
N ASP A 55 2.21 -16.52 -5.73
CA ASP A 55 2.47 -15.09 -5.82
C ASP A 55 1.55 -14.42 -6.86
N ILE A 56 1.37 -13.11 -6.76
CA ILE A 56 0.67 -12.34 -7.79
C ILE A 56 1.38 -12.44 -9.14
N TRP A 57 2.72 -12.60 -9.15
CA TRP A 57 3.52 -12.75 -10.36
C TRP A 57 3.24 -14.07 -11.08
N ASP A 58 2.52 -15.00 -10.44
CA ASP A 58 2.03 -16.21 -11.06
C ASP A 58 0.89 -15.97 -12.08
N GLY A 59 0.25 -14.80 -12.01
CA GLY A 59 -0.83 -14.41 -12.90
C GLY A 59 -0.30 -13.94 -14.25
N LEU A 60 -0.70 -14.62 -15.33
CA LEU A 60 -0.39 -14.15 -16.70
C LEU A 60 -1.07 -12.82 -17.05
N VAL A 61 -2.10 -12.43 -16.30
CA VAL A 61 -2.86 -11.19 -16.53
C VAL A 61 -1.95 -9.97 -16.49
N TRP A 62 -1.01 -9.90 -15.53
CA TRP A 62 -0.14 -8.74 -15.34
C TRP A 62 0.80 -8.50 -16.51
N ARG A 63 1.26 -9.57 -17.17
CA ARG A 63 2.16 -9.50 -18.35
C ARG A 63 1.49 -8.91 -19.58
N HIS A 64 0.15 -8.94 -19.63
CA HIS A 64 -0.63 -8.47 -20.76
C HIS A 64 -1.54 -7.29 -20.37
N PHE A 65 -1.51 -6.87 -19.10
CA PHE A 65 -2.35 -5.79 -18.62
C PHE A 65 -1.74 -4.44 -19.05
N THR A 66 -2.06 -4.02 -20.27
CA THR A 66 -1.89 -2.64 -20.72
C THR A 66 -2.98 -1.81 -20.05
N GLY A 67 -2.62 -0.86 -19.19
CA GLY A 67 -3.55 -0.17 -18.29
C GLY A 67 -4.79 0.45 -18.97
N THR A 68 -5.72 0.99 -18.16
CA THR A 68 -6.99 1.54 -18.68
C THR A 68 -6.88 2.94 -19.30
N ARG A 69 -5.68 3.47 -19.55
CA ARG A 69 -5.48 4.87 -19.95
C ARG A 69 -5.29 5.06 -21.47
N SER A 70 -4.64 4.12 -22.16
CA SER A 70 -4.48 4.16 -23.63
C SER A 70 -4.17 2.78 -24.21
N ILE A 71 -4.55 2.54 -25.48
CA ILE A 71 -4.22 1.31 -26.22
C ILE A 71 -2.71 1.16 -26.49
N ASN A 72 -1.95 2.25 -26.37
CA ASN A 72 -0.51 2.28 -26.58
C ASN A 72 0.28 2.17 -25.26
N ASP A 73 -0.38 2.02 -24.12
CA ASP A 73 0.31 1.91 -22.84
C ASP A 73 1.07 0.57 -22.79
N PRO A 74 2.32 0.58 -22.31
CA PRO A 74 3.06 -0.66 -22.17
C PRO A 74 2.40 -1.52 -21.06
N PRO A 75 2.63 -2.84 -21.07
CA PRO A 75 2.09 -3.71 -20.02
C PRO A 75 2.52 -3.26 -18.62
N PHE A 76 1.71 -3.60 -17.62
CA PHE A 76 2.02 -3.35 -16.22
C PHE A 76 3.38 -3.94 -15.84
N MET A 77 4.21 -3.15 -15.15
CA MET A 77 5.55 -3.53 -14.71
C MET A 77 6.47 -3.91 -15.87
N SER A 78 6.48 -3.08 -16.93
CA SER A 78 7.32 -3.27 -18.12
C SER A 78 8.49 -2.29 -18.17
N ILE A 79 8.50 -1.27 -17.30
CA ILE A 79 9.61 -0.33 -17.19
C ILE A 79 10.53 -0.82 -16.06
N PRO A 80 11.85 -0.83 -16.27
CA PRO A 80 12.78 -1.22 -15.22
C PRO A 80 12.59 -0.36 -13.97
N SER A 81 12.68 -1.01 -12.80
CA SER A 81 12.64 -0.36 -11.48
C SER A 81 11.31 0.32 -11.13
N GLU A 82 10.20 -0.18 -11.70
CA GLU A 82 8.86 0.19 -11.25
C GLU A 82 8.53 -0.40 -9.87
N LEU A 83 7.62 0.26 -9.15
CA LEU A 83 7.07 -0.22 -7.90
C LEU A 83 5.65 -0.71 -8.13
N ALA A 84 5.42 -2.00 -7.90
CA ALA A 84 4.08 -2.55 -7.87
C ALA A 84 3.47 -2.29 -6.49
N LEU A 85 2.46 -1.42 -6.41
CA LEU A 85 1.84 -1.03 -5.15
C LEU A 85 0.39 -1.49 -5.08
N TYR A 86 0.05 -2.20 -4.02
CA TYR A 86 -1.33 -2.53 -3.66
C TYR A 86 -1.83 -1.59 -2.57
N ILE A 87 -3.03 -1.06 -2.75
CA ILE A 87 -3.72 -0.24 -1.75
C ILE A 87 -4.80 -1.10 -1.10
N TYR A 88 -4.70 -1.26 0.21
CA TYR A 88 -5.74 -1.82 1.05
C TYR A 88 -6.43 -0.69 1.82
N VAL A 89 -7.75 -0.65 1.76
CA VAL A 89 -8.58 0.29 2.51
C VAL A 89 -9.65 -0.50 3.24
N ASP A 90 -9.68 -0.38 4.56
CA ASP A 90 -10.74 -0.95 5.38
C ASP A 90 -11.28 0.13 6.31
N TRP A 91 -12.60 0.15 6.51
CA TRP A 91 -13.28 1.09 7.38
C TRP A 91 -14.14 0.29 8.34
N PHE A 92 -13.92 0.48 9.64
CA PHE A 92 -14.75 -0.16 10.65
C PHE A 92 -15.32 0.89 11.63
N ASN A 93 -16.38 0.47 12.32
CA ASN A 93 -16.96 1.25 13.40
C ASN A 93 -16.34 0.77 14.72
N ALA A 94 -15.37 1.54 15.23
CA ALA A 94 -14.68 1.21 16.47
C ALA A 94 -15.59 1.18 17.71
N HIS A 95 -16.83 1.69 17.62
CA HIS A 95 -17.75 1.84 18.75
C HIS A 95 -18.95 0.87 18.72
N GLY A 96 -18.99 -0.09 17.78
CA GLY A 96 -19.90 -1.25 17.80
C GLY A 96 -21.42 -0.98 17.66
N ASN A 97 -21.90 0.24 17.87
CA ASN A 97 -23.31 0.61 17.81
C ASN A 97 -23.64 1.44 16.56
N SER A 98 -24.81 1.20 15.98
CA SER A 98 -25.32 1.77 14.73
C SER A 98 -25.48 3.30 14.71
N THR A 99 -25.18 3.98 15.82
CA THR A 99 -25.19 5.44 15.95
C THR A 99 -23.90 6.03 15.38
N ARG A 100 -23.89 6.21 14.05
CA ARG A 100 -22.80 6.76 13.24
C ARG A 100 -22.38 8.16 13.71
N LEU A 101 -21.20 8.28 14.33
CA LEU A 101 -20.53 9.58 14.49
C LEU A 101 -19.04 9.56 14.14
N ALA A 102 -18.39 8.39 14.07
CA ALA A 102 -17.01 8.28 13.62
C ALA A 102 -16.72 6.90 13.02
N SER A 103 -16.02 6.86 11.89
CA SER A 103 -15.41 5.64 11.32
C SER A 103 -13.89 5.78 11.40
N ILE A 104 -13.21 4.68 11.68
CA ILE A 104 -11.75 4.60 11.74
C ILE A 104 -11.35 3.43 10.84
N GLY A 105 -10.26 3.60 10.09
CA GLY A 105 -9.85 2.60 9.14
C GLY A 105 -8.38 2.74 8.76
N PRO A 106 -7.66 1.62 8.56
CA PRO A 106 -6.32 1.65 8.00
C PRO A 106 -6.38 1.87 6.48
N ILE A 107 -5.46 2.69 5.98
CA ILE A 107 -5.07 2.71 4.58
C ILE A 107 -3.64 2.16 4.54
N MET A 108 -3.45 1.00 3.92
CA MET A 108 -2.14 0.36 3.78
C MET A 108 -1.70 0.38 2.33
N LEU A 109 -0.41 0.68 2.12
CA LEU A 109 0.25 0.63 0.83
C LEU A 109 1.31 -0.47 0.89
N ILE A 110 1.15 -1.52 0.09
CA ILE A 110 2.00 -2.71 0.12
C ILE A 110 2.79 -2.77 -1.20
N CYS A 111 4.10 -2.93 -1.10
CA CYS A 111 4.98 -3.12 -2.27
C CYS A 111 5.06 -4.61 -2.61
N LEU A 112 4.66 -4.98 -3.83
CA LEU A 112 4.41 -6.37 -4.24
C LEU A 112 5.59 -7.01 -4.98
N ASN A 113 6.51 -6.22 -5.54
CA ASN A 113 7.73 -6.71 -6.18
C ASN A 113 8.94 -6.64 -5.24
N LEU A 114 8.69 -6.73 -3.93
CA LEU A 114 9.76 -7.01 -2.98
C LEU A 114 10.03 -8.52 -2.95
N PRO A 115 11.28 -8.94 -2.77
CA PRO A 115 11.62 -10.34 -2.77
C PRO A 115 11.01 -10.95 -1.50
N GLN A 116 10.44 -12.13 -1.64
CA GLN A 116 10.05 -12.91 -0.47
C GLN A 116 11.33 -13.13 0.36
N VAL A 117 11.25 -12.94 1.68
CA VAL A 117 12.36 -13.31 2.56
C VAL A 117 12.60 -14.79 2.32
N LYS A 118 13.79 -15.15 1.85
CA LYS A 118 14.19 -16.56 1.76
C LYS A 118 14.30 -17.07 3.19
N ASP A 119 13.39 -17.95 3.58
CA ASP A 119 13.54 -18.80 4.77
C ASP A 119 14.76 -19.74 4.62
#